data_AF-A0A7S0I1W0-F1
#
_entry.id   AF-A0A7S0I1W0-F1
#
_cell.length_a   1.000
_cell.length_b   1.000
_cell.length_c   1.000
_cell.angle_alpha   90.00
_cell.angle_beta   90.00
_cell.angle_gamma   90.00
#
_symmetry.space_group_name_H-M   'P 1'
#
loop_
_entity.id
_entity.type
_entity.pdbx_description
1 polymer ?
#
loop_
_entity_poly.entity_id
_entity_poly.type
_entity_poly.pdbx_seq_one_letter_code
_entity_poly.pdbx_strand_id
1 'polypeptide(L)'
;HGRVAMAAFVGFCVQSNGIVIPGQLTTSGITYADIAAAGGPGDQWDALPTWAKVQIICAVGFLEVIGELSPVIEANGEKHYVKGGKPGYYPPFSGFFNEQYWPHPLPLNLYDPFNFMKNASPEKKAKGLVAEINNGRLAMIGIMGFCAASKVPGSVPGLQFITPYAGEPMGPFSEIDSALPMVTGMLELFKQ
;
A
#
# COMPACT_ATOMS: atom_id res chain seq x y z
N HIS A 1 6.13 -3.31 6.77
CA HIS A 1 7.38 -2.82 6.15
C HIS A 1 7.74 -3.58 4.87
N GLY A 2 8.42 -4.72 4.92
CA GLY A 2 8.92 -5.39 3.70
C GLY A 2 7.87 -5.68 2.62
N ARG A 3 6.67 -6.16 2.99
CA ARG A 3 5.56 -6.39 2.05
C ARG A 3 5.10 -5.12 1.34
N VAL A 4 4.87 -4.06 2.11
CA VAL A 4 4.47 -2.75 1.59
C VAL A 4 5.56 -2.18 0.68
N ALA A 5 6.83 -2.33 1.05
CA ALA A 5 7.96 -1.88 0.22
C ALA A 5 8.06 -2.65 -1.11
N MET A 6 7.83 -3.98 -1.10
CA MET A 6 7.79 -4.77 -2.34
C MET A 6 6.65 -4.32 -3.26
N ALA A 7 5.45 -4.09 -2.71
CA ALA A 7 4.32 -3.57 -3.48
C ALA A 7 4.58 -2.16 -4.02
N ALA A 8 5.14 -1.27 -3.17
CA ALA A 8 5.48 0.10 -3.54
C ALA A 8 6.55 0.16 -4.64
N PHE A 9 7.57 -0.70 -4.59
CA PHE A 9 8.61 -0.75 -5.63
C PHE A 9 8.02 -1.10 -7.00
N VAL A 10 7.20 -2.15 -7.07
CA VAL A 10 6.53 -2.53 -8.33
C VAL A 10 5.57 -1.44 -8.79
N GLY A 11 4.77 -0.88 -7.87
CA GLY A 11 3.86 0.22 -8.17
C GLY A 11 4.59 1.45 -8.72
N PHE A 12 5.71 1.83 -8.11
CA PHE A 12 6.54 2.95 -8.57
C PHE A 12 7.03 2.74 -10.01
N CYS A 13 7.50 1.54 -10.34
CA CYS A 13 7.94 1.19 -11.69
C CYS A 13 6.79 1.26 -12.70
N VAL A 14 5.62 0.67 -12.39
CA VAL A 14 4.45 0.66 -13.28
C VAL A 14 3.98 2.10 -13.56
N GLN A 15 3.88 2.91 -12.51
CA GLN A 15 3.43 4.30 -12.60
C GLN A 15 4.42 5.22 -13.31
N SER A 16 5.72 5.01 -13.10
CA SER A 16 6.76 5.78 -13.81
C SER A 16 6.80 5.46 -15.31
N ASN A 17 6.35 4.27 -15.71
CA ASN A 17 6.24 3.88 -17.12
C ASN A 17 4.90 4.32 -17.76
N GLY A 18 4.02 5.00 -17.03
CA GLY A 18 2.72 5.45 -17.53
C GLY A 18 1.75 4.30 -17.87
N ILE A 19 1.94 3.12 -17.27
CA ILE A 19 1.04 1.99 -17.47
C ILE A 19 -0.22 2.23 -16.63
N VAL A 20 -1.25 2.76 -17.28
CA VAL A 20 -2.52 3.11 -16.65
C VAL A 20 -3.64 2.15 -17.03
N ILE A 21 -4.60 2.01 -16.12
CA ILE A 21 -5.85 1.32 -16.40
C ILE A 21 -6.71 2.25 -17.28
N PRO A 22 -7.28 1.75 -18.39
CA PRO A 22 -8.17 2.57 -19.20
C PRO A 22 -9.48 2.85 -18.45
N GLY A 23 -9.88 4.12 -18.40
CA GLY A 23 -11.18 4.51 -17.87
C GLY A 23 -11.17 5.79 -17.04
N GLN A 24 -12.36 6.14 -16.56
CA GLN A 24 -12.56 7.26 -15.64
C GLN A 24 -12.28 6.82 -14.21
N LEU A 25 -11.50 7.63 -13.49
CA LEU A 25 -11.30 7.52 -12.05
C LEU A 25 -12.50 8.08 -11.30
N THR A 26 -13.08 9.18 -11.78
CA THR A 26 -14.21 9.85 -11.14
C THR A 26 -15.43 9.91 -12.04
N THR A 27 -16.61 9.98 -11.41
CA THR A 27 -17.88 10.26 -12.11
C THR A 27 -17.93 11.66 -12.75
N SER A 28 -17.02 12.56 -12.35
CA SER A 28 -16.85 13.89 -12.92
C SER A 28 -15.94 13.92 -14.16
N GLY A 29 -15.41 12.78 -14.59
CA GLY A 29 -14.68 12.65 -15.85
C GLY A 29 -13.15 12.68 -15.77
N ILE A 30 -12.56 12.78 -14.57
CA ILE A 30 -11.10 12.63 -14.40
C ILE A 30 -10.73 11.19 -14.73
N THR A 31 -9.73 10.99 -15.58
CA THR A 31 -9.25 9.66 -15.99
C THR A 31 -7.98 9.25 -15.26
N TYR A 32 -7.67 7.95 -15.25
CA TYR A 32 -6.38 7.47 -14.74
C TYR A 32 -5.19 7.99 -15.55
N ALA A 33 -5.40 8.28 -16.84
CA ALA A 33 -4.39 8.88 -17.69
C ALA A 33 -4.08 10.33 -17.28
N ASP A 34 -5.10 11.10 -16.87
CA ASP A 34 -4.92 12.47 -16.36
C ASP A 34 -4.06 12.48 -15.11
N ILE A 35 -4.27 11.52 -14.20
CA ILE A 35 -3.43 11.36 -13.00
C ILE A 35 -2.00 10.99 -13.38
N ALA A 36 -1.80 10.01 -14.26
CA ALA A 36 -0.45 9.60 -14.66
C ALA A 36 0.32 10.70 -15.40
N ALA A 37 -0.37 11.63 -16.06
CA ALA A 37 0.21 12.79 -16.72
C ALA A 37 0.72 13.86 -15.72
N ALA A 38 0.42 13.76 -14.42
CA ALA A 38 0.84 14.73 -13.41
C ALA A 38 2.37 14.78 -13.20
N GLY A 39 3.10 13.72 -13.58
CA GLY A 39 4.55 13.65 -13.43
C GLY A 39 5.01 12.32 -12.85
N GLY A 40 5.90 12.39 -11.86
CA GLY A 40 6.40 11.20 -11.17
C GLY A 40 5.34 10.61 -10.22
N PRO A 41 5.57 9.40 -9.68
CA PRO A 41 4.61 8.75 -8.77
C PRO A 41 4.19 9.59 -7.55
N GLY A 42 5.06 10.50 -7.08
CA GLY A 42 4.73 11.47 -6.03
C GLY A 42 3.70 12.50 -6.50
N ASP A 43 3.92 13.11 -7.68
CA ASP A 43 2.98 14.06 -8.29
C ASP A 43 1.63 13.39 -8.60
N GLN A 44 1.66 12.13 -9.03
CA GLN A 44 0.46 11.34 -9.30
C GLN A 44 -0.37 11.10 -8.02
N TRP A 45 0.29 10.82 -6.88
CA TRP A 45 -0.41 10.74 -5.60
C TRP A 45 -1.02 12.09 -5.25
N ASP A 46 -0.26 13.18 -5.37
CA ASP A 46 -0.72 14.52 -5.07
C ASP A 46 -1.91 14.95 -5.93
N ALA A 47 -1.93 14.58 -7.20
CA ALA A 47 -3.00 14.88 -8.16
C ALA A 47 -4.31 14.10 -7.91
N LEU A 48 -4.29 13.06 -7.07
CA LEU A 48 -5.51 12.31 -6.77
C LEU A 48 -6.56 13.21 -6.10
N PRO A 49 -7.85 13.06 -6.45
CA PRO A 49 -8.93 13.70 -5.71
C PRO A 49 -8.86 13.35 -4.22
N THR A 50 -9.13 14.33 -3.35
CA THR A 50 -9.05 14.18 -1.89
C THR A 50 -9.80 12.95 -1.37
N TRP A 51 -11.03 12.74 -1.83
CA TRP A 51 -11.82 11.59 -1.40
C TRP A 51 -11.27 10.24 -1.88
N ALA A 52 -10.53 10.20 -2.99
CA ALA A 52 -9.84 8.99 -3.42
C ALA A 52 -8.69 8.65 -2.46
N LYS A 53 -7.89 9.64 -2.05
CA LYS A 53 -6.83 9.46 -1.03
C LYS A 53 -7.40 8.95 0.28
N VAL A 54 -8.48 9.57 0.77
CA VAL A 54 -9.15 9.17 2.01
C VAL A 54 -9.69 7.74 1.91
N GLN A 55 -10.35 7.37 0.81
CA GLN A 55 -10.85 6.01 0.61
C GLN A 55 -9.73 4.97 0.63
N ILE A 56 -8.59 5.24 -0.01
CA ILE A 56 -7.43 4.34 -0.02
C ILE A 56 -6.89 4.16 1.41
N ILE A 57 -6.67 5.27 2.14
CA ILE A 57 -6.14 5.24 3.51
C ILE A 57 -7.11 4.50 4.44
N CYS A 58 -8.42 4.79 4.36
CA CYS A 58 -9.43 4.10 5.17
C CYS A 58 -9.54 2.62 4.83
N ALA A 59 -9.45 2.24 3.55
CA ALA A 59 -9.48 0.84 3.14
C ALA A 59 -8.26 0.07 3.68
N VAL A 60 -7.06 0.63 3.55
CA VAL A 60 -5.84 0.02 4.14
C VAL A 60 -5.95 -0.04 5.65
N GLY A 61 -6.39 1.03 6.31
CA GLY A 61 -6.61 1.07 7.76
C GLY A 61 -7.60 0.01 8.24
N PHE A 62 -8.69 -0.20 7.50
CA PHE A 62 -9.66 -1.26 7.77
C PHE A 62 -9.02 -2.66 7.66
N LEU A 63 -8.22 -2.90 6.61
CA LEU A 63 -7.52 -4.18 6.43
C LEU A 63 -6.48 -4.46 7.53
N GLU A 64 -5.77 -3.43 8.00
CA GLU A 64 -4.83 -3.53 9.12
C GLU A 64 -5.56 -3.85 10.43
N VAL A 65 -6.69 -3.19 10.70
CA VAL A 65 -7.53 -3.49 11.88
C VAL A 65 -8.00 -4.95 11.87
N ILE A 66 -8.47 -5.46 10.73
CA ILE A 66 -8.87 -6.87 10.60
C ILE A 66 -7.71 -7.83 10.90
N GLY A 67 -6.50 -7.48 10.44
CA GLY A 67 -5.30 -8.27 10.69
C GLY A 67 -4.91 -8.36 12.17
N GLU A 68 -5.35 -7.40 13.00
CA GLU A 68 -5.03 -7.29 14.44
C GLU A 68 -6.17 -7.75 15.36
N LEU A 69 -7.42 -7.78 14.87
CA LEU A 69 -8.58 -8.16 15.67
C LEU A 69 -8.49 -9.62 16.15
N SER A 70 -8.30 -9.81 17.46
CA SER A 70 -8.18 -11.15 18.07
C SER A 70 -9.35 -12.09 17.72
N PRO A 71 -10.63 -11.66 17.69
CA PRO A 71 -11.73 -12.54 17.30
C PRO A 71 -11.60 -13.08 15.86
N VAL A 72 -11.06 -12.29 14.94
CA VAL A 72 -10.83 -12.68 13.54
C VAL A 72 -9.75 -13.76 13.47
N ILE A 73 -8.66 -13.56 14.21
CA ILE A 73 -7.49 -14.44 14.19
C ILE A 73 -7.83 -15.78 14.89
N GLU A 74 -8.51 -15.71 16.05
CA GLU A 74 -8.93 -16.86 16.84
C GLU A 74 -9.99 -17.70 16.12
N ALA A 75 -10.92 -17.07 15.39
CA ALA A 75 -11.87 -17.78 14.53
C ALA A 75 -11.18 -18.64 13.44
N ASN A 76 -9.94 -18.30 13.10
CA ASN A 76 -9.12 -19.03 12.13
C ASN A 76 -8.08 -19.96 12.79
N GLY A 77 -8.20 -20.21 14.10
CA GLY A 77 -7.36 -21.16 14.83
C GLY A 77 -5.94 -20.66 15.12
N GLU A 78 -5.68 -19.36 14.98
CA GLU A 78 -4.39 -18.73 15.27
C GLU A 78 -4.54 -17.74 16.42
N LYS A 79 -3.42 -17.30 17.02
CA LYS A 79 -3.41 -16.26 18.06
C LYS A 79 -2.84 -14.95 17.51
N HIS A 80 -3.13 -13.85 18.19
CA HIS A 80 -2.43 -12.59 17.94
C HIS A 80 -0.91 -12.80 18.09
N TYR A 81 -0.11 -12.22 17.20
CA TYR A 81 1.35 -12.47 17.19
C TYR A 81 2.07 -12.11 18.50
N VAL A 82 1.60 -11.12 19.27
CA VAL A 82 2.15 -10.79 20.60
C VAL A 82 1.76 -11.79 21.70
N LYS A 83 0.79 -12.68 21.41
CA LYS A 83 0.29 -13.72 22.31
C LYS A 83 0.77 -15.13 21.88
N GLY A 84 1.85 -15.20 21.09
CA GLY A 84 2.44 -16.45 20.63
C GLY A 84 1.97 -16.94 19.26
N GLY A 85 1.16 -16.14 18.55
CA GLY A 85 0.81 -16.44 17.16
C GLY A 85 1.93 -16.12 16.17
N LYS A 86 1.78 -16.60 14.93
CA LYS A 86 2.79 -16.41 13.89
C LYS A 86 2.86 -14.95 13.37
N PRO A 87 4.02 -14.26 13.46
CA PRO A 87 4.18 -12.94 12.88
C PRO A 87 3.95 -12.94 11.36
N GLY A 88 3.20 -11.95 10.88
CA GLY A 88 2.89 -11.80 9.45
C GLY A 88 1.86 -12.81 8.92
N TYR A 89 1.19 -13.57 9.78
CA TYR A 89 -0.03 -14.28 9.42
C TYR A 89 -1.16 -13.28 9.20
N TYR A 90 -1.87 -13.39 8.08
CA TYR A 90 -3.08 -12.61 7.82
C TYR A 90 -4.26 -13.57 7.75
N PRO A 91 -5.31 -13.38 8.57
CA PRO A 91 -6.44 -14.30 8.62
C PRO A 91 -7.22 -14.29 7.29
N PRO A 92 -7.68 -15.47 6.80
CA PRO A 92 -8.55 -15.51 5.64
C PRO A 92 -9.91 -14.88 5.97
N PHE A 93 -10.53 -14.27 4.97
CA PHE A 93 -11.79 -13.56 5.13
C PHE A 93 -12.97 -14.50 5.35
N SER A 94 -12.89 -15.74 4.84
CA SER A 94 -13.95 -16.74 4.97
C SER A 94 -14.31 -17.12 6.41
N GLY A 95 -13.42 -16.90 7.39
CA GLY A 95 -13.67 -17.22 8.81
C GLY A 95 -14.41 -16.12 9.57
N PHE A 96 -14.31 -14.87 9.14
CA PHE A 96 -14.85 -13.71 9.86
C PHE A 96 -15.94 -12.97 9.09
N PHE A 97 -15.83 -12.87 7.77
CA PHE A 97 -16.87 -12.30 6.91
C PHE A 97 -17.93 -13.36 6.65
N ASN A 98 -18.68 -13.69 7.70
CA ASN A 98 -19.85 -14.56 7.67
C ASN A 98 -21.02 -13.80 8.32
N GLU A 99 -22.24 -14.32 8.15
CA GLU A 99 -23.48 -13.68 8.63
C GLU A 99 -23.49 -13.38 10.15
N GLN A 100 -22.60 -14.02 10.92
CA GLN A 100 -22.50 -13.82 12.37
C GLN A 100 -21.78 -12.51 12.76
N TYR A 101 -20.79 -12.08 11.98
CA TYR A 101 -19.94 -10.92 12.33
C TYR A 101 -19.92 -9.81 11.27
N TRP A 102 -20.38 -10.08 10.05
CA TRP A 102 -20.42 -9.09 8.97
C TRP A 102 -21.66 -9.26 8.07
N PRO A 103 -22.28 -8.17 7.59
CA PRO A 103 -23.53 -8.22 6.82
C PRO A 103 -23.44 -8.88 5.44
N HIS A 104 -22.23 -9.20 4.95
CA HIS A 104 -22.04 -9.88 3.67
C HIS A 104 -20.69 -10.64 3.61
N PRO A 105 -20.63 -11.85 3.04
CA PRO A 105 -19.35 -12.55 2.89
C PRO A 105 -18.45 -11.86 1.86
N LEU A 106 -17.13 -11.87 2.11
CA LEU A 106 -16.13 -11.51 1.11
C LEU A 106 -15.65 -12.80 0.42
N PRO A 107 -15.87 -12.96 -0.89
CA PRO A 107 -15.66 -14.25 -1.57
C PRO A 107 -14.18 -14.59 -1.79
N LEU A 108 -13.28 -13.60 -1.79
CA LEU A 108 -11.86 -13.79 -2.07
C LEU A 108 -11.02 -13.32 -0.89
N ASN A 109 -10.03 -14.13 -0.50
CA ASN A 109 -9.06 -13.78 0.53
C ASN A 109 -8.07 -12.71 0.04
N LEU A 110 -7.55 -11.88 0.95
CA LEU A 110 -6.54 -10.87 0.63
C LEU A 110 -5.25 -11.50 0.07
N TYR A 111 -4.79 -12.58 0.69
CA TYR A 111 -3.64 -13.35 0.23
C TYR A 111 -4.08 -14.74 -0.24
N ASP A 112 -3.52 -15.19 -1.36
CA ASP A 112 -3.88 -16.44 -2.04
C ASP A 112 -5.39 -16.55 -2.32
N PRO A 113 -5.98 -15.63 -3.13
CA PRO A 113 -7.43 -15.57 -3.37
C PRO A 113 -8.00 -16.84 -4.00
N PHE A 114 -7.16 -17.64 -4.68
CA PHE A 114 -7.55 -18.89 -5.35
C PHE A 114 -7.02 -20.15 -4.64
N ASN A 115 -6.45 -20.02 -3.44
CA ASN A 115 -5.94 -21.13 -2.62
C ASN A 115 -4.90 -22.03 -3.31
N PHE A 116 -4.06 -21.48 -4.19
CA PHE A 116 -3.02 -22.25 -4.89
C PHE A 116 -1.93 -22.78 -3.95
N MET A 117 -1.76 -22.18 -2.77
CA MET A 117 -0.69 -22.50 -1.83
C MET A 117 -1.13 -23.43 -0.68
N LYS A 118 -2.39 -23.90 -0.69
CA LYS A 118 -2.96 -24.76 0.37
C LYS A 118 -2.12 -26.00 0.65
N ASN A 119 -1.65 -26.68 -0.40
CA ASN A 119 -0.92 -27.94 -0.32
C ASN A 119 0.61 -27.79 -0.34
N ALA A 120 1.15 -26.59 -0.17
CA ALA A 120 2.60 -26.39 -0.15
C ALA A 120 3.25 -27.05 1.08
N SER A 121 4.36 -27.77 0.87
CA SER A 121 5.10 -28.45 1.93
C SER A 121 5.62 -27.45 2.99
N PRO A 122 5.78 -27.88 4.26
CA PRO A 122 6.34 -27.03 5.32
C PRO A 122 7.70 -26.44 4.96
N GLU A 123 8.57 -27.23 4.32
CA GLU A 123 9.89 -26.77 3.85
C GLU A 123 9.78 -25.69 2.78
N LYS A 124 8.88 -25.85 1.81
CA LYS A 124 8.63 -24.83 0.79
C LYS A 124 8.11 -23.53 1.41
N LYS A 125 7.23 -23.64 2.41
CA LYS A 125 6.72 -22.47 3.16
C LYS A 125 7.85 -21.79 3.92
N ALA A 126 8.70 -22.53 4.63
CA ALA A 126 9.83 -21.98 5.37
C ALA A 126 10.83 -21.26 4.45
N LYS A 127 11.20 -21.89 3.32
CA LYS A 127 12.05 -21.26 2.30
C LYS A 127 11.42 -19.98 1.72
N GLY A 128 10.11 -20.01 1.48
CA GLY A 128 9.35 -18.86 1.02
C GLY A 128 9.41 -17.67 1.98
N LEU A 129 9.30 -17.91 3.29
CA LEU A 129 9.38 -16.85 4.31
C LEU A 129 10.77 -16.19 4.34
N VAL A 130 11.84 -16.97 4.20
CA VAL A 130 13.21 -16.41 4.12
C VAL A 130 13.36 -15.55 2.87
N ALA A 131 12.85 -16.01 1.73
CA ALA A 131 12.86 -15.24 0.49
C ALA A 131 12.05 -13.93 0.63
N GLU A 132 10.88 -13.99 1.24
CA GLU A 132 10.03 -12.82 1.51
C GLU A 132 10.77 -11.77 2.36
N ILE A 133 11.47 -12.17 3.41
CA ILE A 133 12.23 -11.25 4.27
C ILE A 133 13.38 -10.60 3.50
N ASN A 134 14.15 -11.38 2.75
CA ASN A 134 15.30 -10.86 2.02
C ASN A 134 14.88 -9.94 0.87
N ASN A 135 13.84 -10.31 0.13
CA ASN A 135 13.26 -9.46 -0.91
C ASN A 135 12.63 -8.19 -0.32
N GLY A 136 11.96 -8.32 0.83
CA GLY A 136 11.42 -7.17 1.57
C GLY A 136 12.52 -6.20 2.02
N ARG A 137 13.66 -6.71 2.51
CA ARG A 137 14.82 -5.89 2.87
C ARG A 137 15.38 -5.13 1.67
N LEU A 138 15.54 -5.81 0.54
CA LEU A 138 16.01 -5.19 -0.69
C LEU A 138 15.02 -4.12 -1.19
N ALA A 139 13.72 -4.43 -1.18
CA ALA A 139 12.69 -3.50 -1.63
C ALA A 139 12.61 -2.24 -0.76
N MET A 140 12.83 -2.35 0.56
CA MET A 140 12.89 -1.19 1.45
C MET A 140 14.03 -0.22 1.05
N ILE A 141 15.21 -0.75 0.72
CA ILE A 141 16.32 0.08 0.25
C ILE A 141 15.99 0.66 -1.13
N GLY A 142 15.40 -0.14 -2.03
CA GLY A 142 15.01 0.28 -3.36
C GLY A 142 14.04 1.46 -3.37
N ILE A 143 12.94 1.35 -2.62
CA ILE A 143 11.92 2.41 -2.60
C ILE A 143 12.44 3.71 -1.96
N MET A 144 13.23 3.60 -0.88
CA MET A 144 13.86 4.78 -0.27
C MET A 144 14.88 5.41 -1.21
N GLY A 145 15.60 4.61 -2.00
CA GLY A 145 16.47 5.10 -3.07
C GLY A 145 15.71 5.88 -4.14
N PHE A 146 14.53 5.40 -4.55
CA PHE A 146 13.66 6.13 -5.50
C PHE A 146 13.13 7.44 -4.91
N CYS A 147 12.68 7.45 -3.66
CA CYS A 147 12.25 8.67 -2.98
C CYS A 147 13.40 9.68 -2.81
N ALA A 148 14.61 9.23 -2.49
CA ALA A 148 15.78 10.09 -2.38
C ALA A 148 16.17 10.67 -3.75
N ALA A 149 16.18 9.84 -4.81
CA ALA A 149 16.50 10.27 -6.17
C ALA A 149 15.45 11.25 -6.72
N SER A 150 14.17 11.08 -6.40
CA SER A 150 13.11 12.02 -6.82
C SER A 150 13.18 13.34 -6.07
N LYS A 151 13.45 13.34 -4.75
CA LYS A 151 13.51 14.57 -3.95
C LYS A 151 14.81 15.35 -4.14
N VAL A 152 15.93 14.65 -4.27
CA VAL A 152 17.27 15.24 -4.42
C VAL A 152 17.92 14.67 -5.68
N PRO A 153 17.85 15.38 -6.82
CA PRO A 153 18.46 14.93 -8.06
C PRO A 153 19.96 14.63 -7.89
N GLY A 154 20.39 13.46 -8.36
CA GLY A 154 21.78 13.01 -8.27
C GLY A 154 22.21 12.42 -6.92
N SER A 155 21.31 12.29 -5.94
CA SER A 155 21.61 11.67 -4.65
C SER A 155 21.96 10.18 -4.74
N VAL A 156 21.41 9.47 -5.72
CA VAL A 156 21.65 8.03 -5.93
C VAL A 156 22.37 7.80 -7.27
N PRO A 157 23.58 7.19 -7.25
CA PRO A 157 24.30 6.86 -8.47
C PRO A 157 23.48 5.97 -9.41
N GLY A 158 23.42 6.34 -10.69
CA GLY A 158 22.74 5.54 -11.73
C GLY A 158 21.23 5.77 -11.87
N LEU A 159 20.60 6.59 -11.03
CA LEU A 159 19.17 6.89 -11.08
C LEU A 159 18.88 8.33 -11.57
N GLN A 160 19.37 8.67 -12.76
CA GLN A 160 19.18 10.00 -13.36
C GLN A 160 17.86 10.14 -14.15
N PHE A 161 17.13 9.03 -14.33
CA PHE A 161 15.89 8.97 -15.10
C PHE A 161 14.61 9.06 -14.25
N ILE A 162 14.76 9.25 -12.93
CA ILE A 162 13.62 9.42 -12.01
C ILE A 162 13.14 10.86 -12.09
N THR A 163 11.85 11.06 -12.33
CA THR A 163 11.24 12.39 -12.35
C THR A 163 11.39 13.07 -10.99
N PRO A 164 11.94 14.30 -10.93
CA PRO A 164 12.04 15.05 -9.69
C PRO A 164 10.67 15.35 -9.09
N TYR A 165 10.55 15.26 -7.77
CA TYR A 165 9.33 15.54 -7.02
C TYR A 165 9.58 16.65 -6.00
N ALA A 166 8.80 17.73 -6.11
CA ALA A 166 8.97 18.91 -5.26
C ALA A 166 8.24 18.80 -3.91
N GLY A 167 7.13 18.05 -3.86
CA GLY A 167 6.30 17.89 -2.66
C GLY A 167 6.97 17.05 -1.56
N GLU A 168 6.23 16.81 -0.47
CA GLU A 168 6.73 16.05 0.69
C GLU A 168 6.36 14.57 0.55
N PRO A 169 7.32 13.63 0.36
CA PRO A 169 6.99 12.21 0.20
C PRO A 169 6.29 11.58 1.40
N MET A 170 6.47 12.15 2.59
CA MET A 170 5.85 11.67 3.83
C MET A 170 4.52 12.37 4.16
N GLY A 171 4.08 13.32 3.32
CA GLY A 171 2.81 14.03 3.45
C GLY A 171 1.70 13.26 2.73
N PRO A 172 0.69 12.70 3.43
CA PRO A 172 -0.40 11.98 2.76
C PRO A 172 -1.37 12.91 2.01
N PHE A 173 -1.42 14.18 2.42
CA PHE A 173 -2.27 15.23 1.87
C PHE A 173 -1.43 16.43 1.47
N SER A 174 -1.84 17.13 0.42
CA SER A 174 -1.18 18.32 -0.09
C SER A 174 -2.12 19.53 -0.08
N GLU A 175 -1.70 20.67 -0.63
CA GLU A 175 -2.49 21.91 -0.60
C GLU A 175 -3.88 21.78 -1.25
N ILE A 176 -4.05 20.83 -2.17
CA ILE A 176 -5.34 20.56 -2.81
C ILE A 176 -6.38 19.94 -1.86
N ASP A 177 -5.93 19.39 -0.72
CA ASP A 177 -6.77 18.69 0.25
C ASP A 177 -7.25 19.60 1.40
N SER A 178 -7.10 20.93 1.24
CA SER A 178 -7.46 21.97 2.23
C SER A 178 -8.91 21.94 2.72
N ALA A 179 -9.81 21.24 2.03
CA ALA A 179 -11.18 21.02 2.47
C ALA A 179 -11.29 20.06 3.68
N LEU A 180 -10.27 19.24 3.95
CA LEU A 180 -10.24 18.37 5.12
C LEU A 180 -9.83 19.16 6.38
N PRO A 181 -10.48 18.88 7.52
CA PRO A 181 -10.10 19.52 8.78
C PRO A 181 -8.65 19.18 9.12
N MET A 182 -7.93 20.13 9.73
CA MET A 182 -6.54 19.99 10.18
C MET A 182 -5.47 19.89 9.09
N VAL A 183 -5.82 19.80 7.79
CA VAL A 183 -4.81 19.71 6.71
C VAL A 183 -4.01 21.00 6.58
N THR A 184 -4.64 22.17 6.67
CA THR A 184 -3.90 23.46 6.62
C THR A 184 -2.86 23.57 7.74
N GLY A 185 -3.22 23.21 8.97
CA GLY A 185 -2.29 23.21 10.10
C GLY A 185 -1.18 22.16 9.96
N MET A 186 -1.49 20.99 9.39
CA MET A 186 -0.49 19.96 9.09
C MET A 186 0.54 20.47 8.06
N LEU A 187 0.09 21.13 6.99
CA LEU A 187 0.97 21.68 5.96
C LEU A 187 1.87 22.79 6.49
N GLU A 188 1.40 23.60 7.44
CA GLU A 188 2.21 24.63 8.11
C GLU A 188 3.36 24.03 8.95
N LEU A 189 3.16 22.86 9.56
CA LEU A 189 4.23 22.16 10.30
C LEU A 189 5.35 21.68 9.39
N PHE A 190 5.05 21.33 8.13
CA PHE A 190 6.04 20.89 7.15
C PHE A 190 6.76 22.04 6.43
N LYS A 191 6.33 23.28 6.64
CA LYS A 191 6.98 24.49 6.09
C LYS A 191 8.07 25.06 7.02
N GLN A 192 8.23 24.52 8.24
CA GLN A 192 9.26 24.90 9.22
C GLN A 192 10.54 24.09 9.03
#